data_AF-A0A8C9DKW6-F1
#
_entry.id   AF-A0A8C9DKW6-F1
#
_cell.length_a   1.000
_cell.length_b   1.000
_cell.length_c   1.000
_cell.angle_alpha   90.00
_cell.angle_beta   90.00
_cell.angle_gamma   90.00
#
_symmetry.space_group_name_H-M   'P 1'
#
loop_
_entity.id
_entity.type
_entity.pdbx_description
1 polymer ?
#
loop_
_entity_poly.entity_id
_entity_poly.type
_entity_poly.pdbx_seq_one_letter_code
_entity_poly.pdbx_strand_id
1 'polypeptide(L)'
;MRLGSSALAWRVDQLGFLWVPNSSPEMWRGQPSLSAWPSPVVPLGGRVTLRCHSHARFVFLKIIKTVRSHISEFHKGPFKKSFMIKRVTTAHAGIYRCSGAHTRIHPVWSAVSDPLEIVVTGVFTKPSISAHPSSLVHPGSSVTLHCLSELDFDKFILHKKGITQHFQLPAKIIHAGLPYTQANFSIDTMTPTDAGTYTCYGSLSHYPCEWSAPSDPLDIVITGQYQKPSLSTQMGPMVGSGENVTLSCSSKTPFDKYHLSREGEARDHWLSGWQSHNGTFQVHVPLGTANPFHGGTYRCYGSFKGSPYEWSSPSDLLNLSVTGNQPMGAFVICLLTEAGPPQGQYHKPDILIGLSGVIISIGIFLSVLIGYWCSIKNRKSKTGEDNIT
;
A
#
# COMPACT_ATOMS: atom_id res chain seq x y z
N MET A 1 -57.82 16.31 27.80
CA MET A 1 -58.91 15.36 28.17
C MET A 1 -60.10 15.60 27.25
N ARG A 2 -60.37 14.68 26.32
CA ARG A 2 -61.70 14.18 25.97
C ARG A 2 -61.49 13.05 24.97
N LEU A 3 -61.91 11.85 25.37
CA LEU A 3 -62.14 10.70 24.49
C LEU A 3 -63.24 11.05 23.48
N GLY A 4 -63.14 10.48 22.29
CA GLY A 4 -64.21 10.49 21.30
C GLY A 4 -63.92 9.44 20.23
N SER A 5 -64.33 8.20 20.50
CA SER A 5 -64.39 7.11 19.52
C SER A 5 -65.25 7.52 18.33
N SER A 6 -64.75 7.37 17.10
CA SER A 6 -65.56 7.46 15.90
C SER A 6 -65.51 6.15 15.12
N ALA A 7 -66.72 5.62 14.92
CA ALA A 7 -67.03 4.35 14.30
C ALA A 7 -66.59 4.27 12.84
N LEU A 8 -66.23 3.05 12.42
CA LEU A 8 -66.01 2.68 11.02
C LEU A 8 -67.33 2.80 10.25
N ALA A 9 -67.42 3.77 9.35
CA ALA A 9 -68.51 3.88 8.38
C ALA A 9 -68.11 3.15 7.09
N TRP A 10 -68.82 2.07 6.77
CA TRP A 10 -68.70 1.34 5.49
C TRP A 10 -69.63 1.99 4.47
N ARG A 11 -69.12 2.42 3.31
CA ARG A 11 -69.94 2.83 2.16
C ARG A 11 -69.73 1.82 1.03
N VAL A 12 -70.82 1.26 0.53
CA VAL A 12 -70.86 0.26 -0.57
C VAL A 12 -71.45 0.96 -1.79
N ASP A 13 -70.79 0.85 -2.95
CA ASP A 13 -71.34 1.27 -4.25
C ASP A 13 -71.72 0.06 -5.12
N GLN A 14 -72.60 0.30 -6.10
CA GLN A 14 -73.45 -0.66 -6.84
C GLN A 14 -72.75 -1.73 -7.72
N LEU A 15 -71.46 -2.02 -7.55
CA LEU A 15 -70.75 -3.06 -8.30
C LEU A 15 -70.06 -4.13 -7.43
N GLY A 16 -70.31 -4.17 -6.11
CA GLY A 16 -69.99 -5.35 -5.30
C GLY A 16 -68.50 -5.65 -5.05
N PHE A 17 -67.60 -4.68 -5.22
CA PHE A 17 -66.18 -4.84 -4.88
C PHE A 17 -65.89 -4.34 -3.45
N LEU A 18 -65.42 -5.25 -2.57
CA LEU A 18 -64.86 -4.89 -1.27
C LEU A 18 -63.53 -4.13 -1.48
N TRP A 19 -63.49 -2.84 -1.15
CA TRP A 19 -62.22 -2.14 -0.95
C TRP A 19 -61.60 -2.61 0.37
N VAL A 20 -60.55 -3.42 0.29
CA VAL A 20 -59.59 -3.55 1.39
C VAL A 20 -58.81 -2.23 1.44
N PRO A 21 -58.75 -1.52 2.59
CA PRO A 21 -57.91 -0.34 2.71
C PRO A 21 -56.48 -0.77 2.39
N ASN A 22 -55.89 -0.16 1.38
CA ASN A 22 -54.51 -0.32 1.00
C ASN A 22 -53.66 0.02 2.24
N SER A 23 -53.24 -1.01 2.98
CA SER A 23 -52.37 -0.85 4.13
C SER A 23 -51.03 -0.33 3.63
N SER A 24 -50.75 0.91 4.02
CA SER A 24 -49.48 1.63 3.88
C SER A 24 -48.22 0.75 3.73
N PRO A 25 -47.33 1.03 2.76
CA PRO A 25 -46.13 0.24 2.48
C PRO A 25 -44.95 0.51 3.44
N GLU A 26 -45.22 0.76 4.73
CA GLU A 26 -44.17 1.08 5.71
C GLU A 26 -43.66 -0.11 6.52
N MET A 27 -44.16 -1.32 6.28
CA MET A 27 -43.84 -2.53 7.07
C MET A 27 -42.66 -3.38 6.55
N TRP A 28 -41.95 -2.96 5.48
CA TRP A 28 -40.82 -3.69 4.88
C TRP A 28 -39.46 -2.99 4.97
N ARG A 29 -39.17 -2.26 6.05
CA ARG A 29 -37.81 -1.77 6.36
C ARG A 29 -36.93 -2.88 6.95
N GLY A 30 -36.66 -3.92 6.15
CA GLY A 30 -35.87 -5.10 6.55
C GLY A 30 -34.51 -5.24 5.88
N GLN A 31 -34.07 -4.28 5.06
CA GLN A 31 -32.84 -4.41 4.27
C GLN A 31 -31.62 -4.62 5.20
N PRO A 32 -30.84 -5.71 5.04
CA PRO A 32 -29.63 -5.92 5.81
C PRO A 32 -28.49 -5.02 5.30
N SER A 33 -27.47 -4.81 6.13
CA SER A 33 -26.20 -4.19 5.73
C SER A 33 -25.06 -5.20 5.78
N LEU A 34 -24.03 -5.00 4.96
CA LEU A 34 -22.87 -5.88 4.89
C LEU A 34 -21.60 -5.09 5.20
N SER A 35 -20.72 -5.69 5.99
CA SER A 35 -19.44 -5.09 6.40
C SER A 35 -18.31 -6.11 6.35
N ALA A 36 -17.08 -5.64 6.21
CA ALA A 36 -15.87 -6.44 6.29
C ALA A 36 -15.02 -6.02 7.49
N TRP A 37 -14.45 -7.00 8.18
CA TRP A 37 -13.52 -6.79 9.27
C TRP A 37 -12.25 -7.63 9.08
N PRO A 38 -11.04 -7.08 9.29
CA PRO A 38 -10.75 -5.72 9.77
C PRO A 38 -10.89 -4.63 8.70
N SER A 39 -10.80 -4.98 7.42
CA SER A 39 -10.90 -4.05 6.29
C SER A 39 -11.45 -4.78 5.06
N PRO A 40 -12.17 -4.08 4.15
CA PRO A 40 -12.54 -4.62 2.84
C PRO A 40 -11.36 -4.76 1.87
N VAL A 41 -10.23 -4.09 2.13
CA VAL A 41 -8.98 -4.21 1.35
C VAL A 41 -8.05 -5.17 2.07
N VAL A 42 -7.74 -6.31 1.44
CA VAL A 42 -7.10 -7.45 2.10
C VAL A 42 -5.93 -7.94 1.26
N PRO A 43 -4.72 -8.10 1.83
CA PRO A 43 -3.60 -8.67 1.10
C PRO A 43 -3.82 -10.16 0.80
N LEU A 44 -3.19 -10.65 -0.28
CA LEU A 44 -3.13 -12.09 -0.57
C LEU A 44 -2.65 -12.89 0.64
N GLY A 45 -3.32 -14.01 0.91
CA GLY A 45 -3.07 -14.85 2.08
C GLY A 45 -3.62 -14.30 3.40
N GLY A 46 -4.12 -13.06 3.41
CA GLY A 46 -4.73 -12.42 4.57
C GLY A 46 -6.07 -13.04 4.97
N ARG A 47 -6.71 -12.42 5.97
CA ARG A 47 -7.99 -12.85 6.54
C ARG A 47 -8.99 -11.71 6.55
N VAL A 48 -10.23 -12.03 6.23
CA VAL A 48 -11.35 -11.09 6.34
C VAL A 48 -12.61 -11.82 6.79
N THR A 49 -13.41 -11.15 7.60
CA THR A 49 -14.73 -11.62 8.02
C THR A 49 -15.79 -10.72 7.42
N LEU A 50 -16.67 -11.30 6.61
CA LEU A 50 -17.86 -10.64 6.10
C LEU A 50 -18.98 -10.82 7.12
N ARG A 51 -19.59 -9.71 7.54
CA ARG A 51 -20.67 -9.72 8.52
C ARG A 51 -21.88 -8.97 7.99
N CYS A 52 -22.98 -9.70 7.93
CA CYS A 52 -24.29 -9.19 7.57
C CYS A 52 -25.05 -8.77 8.84
N HIS A 53 -25.41 -7.50 8.92
CA HIS A 53 -26.17 -6.93 10.02
C HIS A 53 -27.61 -6.72 9.61
N SER A 54 -28.53 -6.98 10.53
CA SER A 54 -29.94 -6.70 10.31
C SER A 54 -30.64 -6.54 11.65
N HIS A 55 -31.56 -5.58 11.68
CA HIS A 55 -32.53 -5.40 12.76
C HIS A 55 -33.72 -6.36 12.63
N ALA A 56 -33.98 -6.87 11.43
CA ALA A 56 -35.01 -7.85 11.17
C ALA A 56 -34.58 -9.24 11.66
N ARG A 57 -35.55 -10.00 12.19
CA ARG A 57 -35.33 -11.39 12.63
C ARG A 57 -35.35 -12.34 11.44
N PHE A 58 -34.26 -12.37 10.69
CA PHE A 58 -34.07 -13.33 9.62
C PHE A 58 -33.68 -14.71 10.16
N VAL A 59 -34.27 -15.76 9.58
CA VAL A 59 -33.97 -17.15 9.89
C VAL A 59 -32.78 -17.64 9.08
N PHE A 60 -32.69 -17.20 7.83
CA PHE A 60 -31.55 -17.45 6.95
C PHE A 60 -30.94 -16.14 6.49
N LEU A 61 -29.61 -16.13 6.39
CA LEU A 61 -28.87 -15.09 5.69
C LEU A 61 -28.11 -15.74 4.55
N LYS A 62 -28.08 -15.06 3.42
CA LYS A 62 -27.20 -15.40 2.30
C LYS A 62 -26.28 -14.24 1.99
N ILE A 63 -25.05 -14.57 1.64
CA ILE A 63 -24.10 -13.66 1.02
C ILE A 63 -23.95 -14.13 -0.41
N ILE A 64 -24.22 -13.23 -1.34
CA ILE A 64 -24.01 -13.43 -2.77
C ILE A 64 -22.77 -12.67 -3.20
N LYS A 65 -22.01 -13.28 -4.10
CA LYS A 65 -20.84 -12.67 -4.74
C LYS A 65 -21.14 -12.45 -6.21
N THR A 66 -20.92 -11.24 -6.67
CA THR A 66 -20.96 -10.84 -8.07
C THR A 66 -19.53 -10.63 -8.55
N VAL A 67 -19.13 -11.37 -9.58
CA VAL A 67 -17.87 -11.15 -10.31
C VAL A 67 -18.22 -10.91 -11.76
N ARG A 68 -17.96 -9.70 -12.26
CA ARG A 68 -18.42 -9.25 -13.57
C ARG A 68 -19.95 -9.41 -13.68
N SER A 69 -20.44 -10.34 -14.50
CA SER A 69 -21.86 -10.67 -14.67
C SER A 69 -22.30 -11.96 -13.96
N HIS A 70 -21.37 -12.72 -13.37
CA HIS A 70 -21.70 -13.98 -12.71
C HIS A 70 -22.06 -13.74 -11.24
N ILE A 71 -23.28 -14.15 -10.87
CA ILE A 71 -23.76 -14.11 -9.50
C ILE A 71 -23.70 -15.53 -8.93
N SER A 72 -23.04 -15.69 -7.80
CA SER A 72 -22.94 -16.97 -7.10
C SER A 72 -23.36 -16.81 -5.64
N GLU A 73 -24.03 -17.83 -5.10
CA GLU A 73 -24.23 -17.93 -3.65
C GLU A 73 -22.88 -18.29 -3.03
N PHE A 74 -22.33 -17.35 -2.26
CA PHE A 74 -21.04 -17.54 -1.61
C PHE A 74 -21.20 -18.22 -0.25
N HIS A 75 -22.23 -17.83 0.49
CA HIS A 75 -22.56 -18.44 1.76
C HIS A 75 -24.06 -18.37 2.01
N LYS A 76 -24.62 -19.44 2.60
CA LYS A 76 -25.97 -19.47 3.14
C LYS A 76 -25.97 -20.28 4.43
N GLY A 77 -26.58 -19.73 5.47
CA GLY A 77 -26.62 -20.40 6.76
C GLY A 77 -27.77 -19.93 7.66
N PRO A 78 -28.30 -20.82 8.51
CA PRO A 78 -29.25 -20.43 9.55
C PRO A 78 -28.50 -19.64 10.62
N PHE A 79 -28.97 -18.45 10.96
CA PHE A 79 -28.46 -17.58 12.04
C PHE A 79 -26.97 -17.17 12.00
N LYS A 80 -26.13 -17.73 11.12
CA LYS A 80 -24.74 -17.32 10.93
C LYS A 80 -24.69 -15.99 10.17
N LYS A 81 -24.55 -14.92 10.94
CA LYS A 81 -24.43 -13.54 10.44
C LYS A 81 -23.05 -13.21 9.89
N SER A 82 -22.04 -14.06 10.13
CA SER A 82 -20.65 -13.81 9.79
C SER A 82 -19.98 -15.01 9.14
N PHE A 83 -19.13 -14.71 8.16
CA PHE A 83 -18.35 -15.69 7.42
C PHE A 83 -16.89 -15.23 7.33
N MET A 84 -15.96 -16.09 7.74
CA MET A 84 -14.53 -15.78 7.77
C MET A 84 -13.81 -16.48 6.64
N ILE A 85 -13.17 -15.70 5.77
CA ILE A 85 -12.20 -16.17 4.78
C ILE A 85 -10.85 -16.20 5.48
N LYS A 86 -10.33 -17.39 5.76
CA LYS A 86 -9.07 -17.57 6.51
C LYS A 86 -7.83 -17.22 5.70
N ARG A 87 -7.86 -17.50 4.39
CA ARG A 87 -6.77 -17.26 3.44
C ARG A 87 -7.36 -16.69 2.15
N VAL A 88 -7.17 -15.39 1.96
CA VAL A 88 -7.67 -14.68 0.79
C VAL A 88 -6.82 -15.00 -0.45
N THR A 89 -7.49 -15.13 -1.59
CA THR A 89 -6.92 -15.36 -2.92
C THR A 89 -7.65 -14.46 -3.91
N THR A 90 -7.13 -14.31 -5.15
CA THR A 90 -7.80 -13.53 -6.20
C THR A 90 -9.24 -13.99 -6.47
N ALA A 91 -9.53 -15.29 -6.32
CA ALA A 91 -10.88 -15.83 -6.42
C ALA A 91 -11.88 -15.28 -5.39
N HIS A 92 -11.42 -14.58 -4.34
CA HIS A 92 -12.27 -13.91 -3.37
C HIS A 92 -12.52 -12.43 -3.71
N ALA A 93 -11.78 -11.83 -4.64
CA ALA A 93 -11.99 -10.46 -5.10
C ALA A 93 -13.37 -10.31 -5.76
N GLY A 94 -14.09 -9.24 -5.46
CA GLY A 94 -15.37 -8.95 -6.10
C GLY A 94 -16.37 -8.19 -5.22
N ILE A 95 -17.60 -8.07 -5.73
CA ILE A 95 -18.67 -7.32 -5.08
C ILE A 95 -19.56 -8.29 -4.32
N TYR A 96 -19.75 -8.06 -3.02
CA TYR A 96 -20.58 -8.88 -2.15
C TYR A 96 -21.84 -8.13 -1.73
N ARG A 97 -22.95 -8.86 -1.63
CA ARG A 97 -24.22 -8.35 -1.07
C ARG A 97 -24.81 -9.39 -0.13
N CYS A 98 -25.57 -8.94 0.86
CA CYS A 98 -26.31 -9.82 1.76
C CYS A 98 -27.81 -9.69 1.55
N SER A 99 -28.56 -10.77 1.77
CA SER A 99 -30.03 -10.75 1.86
C SER A 99 -30.48 -11.74 2.93
N GLY A 100 -31.63 -11.47 3.54
CA GLY A 100 -32.20 -12.31 4.60
C GLY A 100 -33.55 -12.90 4.22
N ALA A 101 -33.87 -14.06 4.76
CA ALA A 101 -35.16 -14.72 4.59
C ALA A 101 -35.87 -14.89 5.94
N HIS A 102 -37.16 -14.60 5.96
CA HIS A 102 -37.99 -14.66 7.18
C HIS A 102 -38.51 -16.07 7.49
N THR A 103 -38.65 -16.92 6.48
CA THR A 103 -39.30 -18.23 6.56
C THR A 103 -38.32 -19.37 6.21
N ARG A 104 -38.53 -20.56 6.78
CA ARG A 104 -37.68 -21.73 6.51
C ARG A 104 -38.11 -22.56 5.30
N ILE A 105 -39.41 -22.81 5.18
CA ILE A 105 -39.95 -23.83 4.26
C ILE A 105 -40.20 -23.24 2.85
N HIS A 106 -40.45 -21.93 2.74
CA HIS A 106 -40.49 -21.18 1.47
C HIS A 106 -39.81 -19.82 1.66
N PRO A 107 -38.47 -19.74 1.50
CA PRO A 107 -37.71 -18.54 1.82
C PRO A 107 -38.10 -17.36 0.92
N VAL A 108 -38.83 -16.39 1.48
CA VAL A 108 -39.03 -15.08 0.85
C VAL A 108 -37.87 -14.20 1.26
N TRP A 109 -37.06 -13.81 0.27
CA TRP A 109 -35.86 -13.01 0.48
C TRP A 109 -36.19 -11.52 0.55
N SER A 110 -35.52 -10.82 1.46
CA SER A 110 -35.53 -9.37 1.55
C SER A 110 -34.82 -8.72 0.36
N ALA A 111 -34.95 -7.40 0.25
CA ALA A 111 -34.02 -6.58 -0.51
C ALA A 111 -32.57 -6.92 -0.15
N VAL A 112 -31.68 -6.84 -1.15
CA VAL A 112 -30.23 -7.03 -0.96
C VAL A 112 -29.60 -5.79 -0.32
N SER A 113 -28.52 -5.97 0.43
CA SER A 113 -27.73 -4.87 0.98
C SER A 113 -27.07 -4.04 -0.12
N ASP A 114 -26.59 -2.87 0.26
CA ASP A 114 -25.61 -2.14 -0.54
C ASP A 114 -24.38 -3.01 -0.85
N PRO A 115 -23.74 -2.80 -2.01
CA PRO A 115 -22.56 -3.55 -2.41
C PRO A 115 -21.39 -3.28 -1.47
N LEU A 116 -20.67 -4.35 -1.11
CA LEU A 116 -19.39 -4.30 -0.44
C LEU A 116 -18.31 -4.87 -1.36
N GLU A 117 -17.38 -4.02 -1.78
CA GLU A 117 -16.23 -4.45 -2.59
C GLU A 117 -15.16 -5.06 -1.70
N ILE A 118 -14.81 -6.32 -1.97
CA ILE A 118 -13.65 -6.96 -1.35
C ILE A 118 -12.52 -6.91 -2.36
N VAL A 119 -11.52 -6.10 -2.00
CA VAL A 119 -10.33 -5.86 -2.81
C VAL A 119 -9.21 -6.74 -2.30
N VAL A 120 -8.53 -7.42 -3.24
CA VAL A 120 -7.37 -8.25 -2.94
C VAL A 120 -6.11 -7.52 -3.42
N THR A 121 -5.19 -7.22 -2.51
CA THR A 121 -3.92 -6.52 -2.81
C THR A 121 -2.74 -7.49 -2.89
N GLY A 122 -1.65 -7.03 -3.51
CA GLY A 122 -0.45 -7.85 -3.73
C GLY A 122 -0.51 -8.75 -4.96
N VAL A 123 -1.48 -8.52 -5.87
CA VAL A 123 -1.63 -9.31 -7.10
C VAL A 123 -0.65 -8.86 -8.17
N PHE A 124 -0.41 -7.56 -8.28
CA PHE A 124 0.54 -6.94 -9.21
C PHE A 124 1.74 -6.31 -8.47
N THR A 125 2.82 -5.99 -9.19
CA THR A 125 4.00 -5.32 -8.61
C THR A 125 3.65 -3.94 -8.07
N LYS A 126 4.31 -3.51 -6.98
CA LYS A 126 4.02 -2.22 -6.33
C LYS A 126 4.42 -1.05 -7.23
N PRO A 127 3.61 0.03 -7.28
CA PRO A 127 4.06 1.30 -7.82
C PRO A 127 5.03 2.00 -6.85
N SER A 128 5.71 3.05 -7.31
CA SER A 128 6.40 4.00 -6.46
C SER A 128 5.50 5.20 -6.15
N ILE A 129 5.79 5.89 -5.05
CA ILE A 129 5.10 7.11 -4.62
C ILE A 129 6.13 8.18 -4.26
N SER A 130 5.86 9.43 -4.61
CA SER A 130 6.69 10.59 -4.23
C SER A 130 5.82 11.84 -4.03
N ALA A 131 6.37 12.86 -3.37
CA ALA A 131 5.71 14.15 -3.15
C ALA A 131 6.49 15.27 -3.85
N HIS A 132 5.76 16.18 -4.48
CA HIS A 132 6.30 17.39 -5.08
C HIS A 132 5.54 18.62 -4.60
N PRO A 133 6.21 19.72 -4.19
CA PRO A 133 7.67 19.90 -4.20
C PRO A 133 8.41 19.16 -3.08
N SER A 134 7.73 18.83 -1.98
CA SER A 134 8.31 18.18 -0.80
C SER A 134 7.23 17.45 0.01
N SER A 135 7.63 16.47 0.83
CA SER A 135 6.77 15.83 1.84
C SER A 135 6.59 16.67 3.11
N LEU A 136 7.46 17.67 3.33
CA LEU A 136 7.33 18.67 4.39
C LEU A 136 6.62 19.90 3.82
N VAL A 137 5.38 20.12 4.23
CA VAL A 137 4.46 21.10 3.61
C VAL A 137 4.05 22.16 4.64
N HIS A 138 3.92 23.41 4.22
CA HIS A 138 3.38 24.48 5.07
C HIS A 138 1.84 24.53 5.01
N PRO A 139 1.16 25.03 6.06
CA PRO A 139 -0.28 25.23 6.04
C PRO A 139 -0.70 26.12 4.88
N GLY A 140 -1.78 25.74 4.20
CA GLY A 140 -2.32 26.47 3.04
C GLY A 140 -1.49 26.36 1.76
N SER A 141 -0.33 25.70 1.78
CA SER A 141 0.44 25.39 0.57
C SER A 141 -0.14 24.16 -0.14
N SER A 142 0.27 23.94 -1.39
CA SER A 142 -0.11 22.75 -2.15
C SER A 142 0.99 21.70 -2.19
N VAL A 143 0.58 20.44 -2.33
CA VAL A 143 1.48 19.31 -2.59
C VAL A 143 0.83 18.37 -3.58
N THR A 144 1.61 17.82 -4.50
CA THR A 144 1.16 16.78 -5.43
C THR A 144 1.86 15.48 -5.14
N LEU A 145 1.07 14.42 -4.95
CA LEU A 145 1.57 13.07 -4.78
C LEU A 145 1.57 12.37 -6.14
N HIS A 146 2.74 11.89 -6.55
CA HIS A 146 2.93 11.18 -7.80
C HIS A 146 2.98 9.69 -7.51
N CYS A 147 2.12 8.93 -8.17
CA CYS A 147 2.24 7.48 -8.24
C CYS A 147 2.76 7.08 -9.59
N LEU A 148 3.80 6.25 -9.64
CA LEU A 148 4.47 5.85 -10.87
C LEU A 148 4.59 4.33 -10.95
N SER A 149 4.37 3.76 -12.12
CA SER A 149 4.49 2.31 -12.36
C SER A 149 4.99 2.02 -13.76
N GLU A 150 5.86 1.00 -13.88
CA GLU A 150 6.23 0.39 -15.16
C GLU A 150 5.07 -0.41 -15.76
N LEU A 151 4.21 -0.99 -14.91
CA LEU A 151 2.98 -1.63 -15.36
C LEU A 151 1.97 -0.57 -15.81
N ASP A 152 1.32 -0.83 -16.94
CA ASP A 152 0.30 0.03 -17.56
C ASP A 152 -1.04 -0.09 -16.83
N PHE A 153 -1.11 0.45 -15.60
CA PHE A 153 -2.35 0.45 -14.83
C PHE A 153 -3.38 1.40 -15.43
N ASP A 154 -4.64 1.00 -15.43
CA ASP A 154 -5.76 1.86 -15.87
C ASP A 154 -6.23 2.82 -14.78
N LYS A 155 -5.94 2.52 -13.52
CA LYS A 155 -6.33 3.30 -12.35
C LYS A 155 -5.26 3.26 -11.28
N PHE A 156 -5.01 4.40 -10.66
CA PHE A 156 -4.27 4.47 -9.41
C PHE A 156 -5.21 4.82 -8.25
N ILE A 157 -4.89 4.27 -7.09
CA ILE A 157 -5.62 4.48 -5.86
C ILE A 157 -4.66 5.01 -4.82
N LEU A 158 -4.93 6.21 -4.33
CA LEU A 158 -4.21 6.80 -3.22
C LEU A 158 -4.98 6.54 -1.93
N HIS A 159 -4.31 5.91 -0.98
CA HIS A 159 -4.89 5.57 0.32
C HIS A 159 -4.10 6.23 1.43
N LYS A 160 -4.80 7.04 2.22
CA LYS A 160 -4.29 7.59 3.48
C LYS A 160 -4.70 6.69 4.63
N LYS A 161 -3.74 6.32 5.48
CA LYS A 161 -3.99 5.47 6.65
C LYS A 161 -5.09 6.08 7.55
N GLY A 162 -6.17 5.33 7.74
CA GLY A 162 -7.28 5.70 8.63
C GLY A 162 -8.41 6.51 7.97
N ILE A 163 -8.31 6.83 6.67
CA ILE A 163 -9.30 7.59 5.91
C ILE A 163 -9.69 6.82 4.63
N THR A 164 -10.81 7.21 4.01
CA THR A 164 -11.27 6.74 2.70
C THR A 164 -10.26 6.94 1.57
N GLN A 165 -10.39 6.12 0.53
CA GLN A 165 -9.51 6.08 -0.63
C GLN A 165 -9.88 7.15 -1.66
N HIS A 166 -8.88 7.74 -2.31
CA HIS A 166 -9.06 8.62 -3.46
C HIS A 166 -8.59 7.92 -4.74
N PHE A 167 -9.31 8.15 -5.84
CA PHE A 167 -9.08 7.47 -7.11
C PHE A 167 -8.74 8.50 -8.19
N GLN A 168 -7.78 8.18 -9.06
CA GLN A 168 -7.44 9.02 -10.20
C GLN A 168 -7.09 8.17 -11.42
N LEU A 169 -7.46 8.68 -12.60
CA LEU A 169 -7.07 8.10 -13.88
C LEU A 169 -5.62 8.48 -14.20
N PRO A 170 -4.77 7.53 -14.62
CA PRO A 170 -3.38 7.80 -14.97
C PRO A 170 -3.24 8.47 -16.34
N ALA A 171 -2.11 9.15 -16.49
CA ALA A 171 -1.54 9.55 -17.77
C ALA A 171 -0.35 8.63 -18.10
N LYS A 172 -0.15 8.35 -19.40
CA LYS A 172 1.06 7.67 -19.90
C LYS A 172 2.18 8.68 -20.04
N ILE A 173 3.36 8.34 -19.53
CA ILE A 173 4.56 9.17 -19.62
C ILE A 173 5.76 8.32 -20.05
N ILE A 174 6.83 8.99 -20.51
CA ILE A 174 8.11 8.35 -20.81
C ILE A 174 9.13 8.88 -19.80
N HIS A 175 9.79 7.99 -19.08
CA HIS A 175 10.84 8.35 -18.12
C HIS A 175 12.06 7.48 -18.40
N ALA A 176 13.24 8.10 -18.53
CA ALA A 176 14.49 7.40 -18.89
C ALA A 176 14.38 6.50 -20.15
N GLY A 177 13.54 6.88 -21.12
CA GLY A 177 13.35 6.12 -22.37
C GLY A 177 12.41 4.91 -22.27
N LEU A 178 11.81 4.64 -21.10
CA LEU A 178 10.82 3.58 -20.90
C LEU A 178 9.42 4.15 -20.67
N PRO A 179 8.36 3.45 -21.10
CA PRO A 179 6.98 3.86 -20.84
C PRO A 179 6.60 3.59 -19.39
N TYR A 180 6.00 4.58 -18.73
CA TYR A 180 5.43 4.47 -17.39
C TYR A 180 3.99 4.99 -17.39
N THR A 181 3.21 4.53 -16.42
CA THR A 181 1.95 5.19 -16.06
C THR A 181 2.14 6.00 -14.80
N GLN A 182 1.60 7.21 -14.81
CA GLN A 182 1.67 8.13 -13.69
C GLN A 182 0.28 8.69 -13.36
N ALA A 183 -0.05 8.76 -12.08
CA ALA A 183 -1.20 9.52 -11.59
C ALA A 183 -0.74 10.59 -10.60
N ASN A 184 -1.35 11.77 -10.70
CA ASN A 184 -1.07 12.91 -9.84
C ASN A 184 -2.28 13.19 -8.96
N PHE A 185 -2.05 13.22 -7.64
CA PHE A 185 -3.05 13.56 -6.64
C PHE A 185 -2.64 14.86 -5.97
N SER A 186 -3.28 15.95 -6.37
CA SER A 186 -3.01 17.29 -5.82
C SER A 186 -3.86 17.57 -4.59
N ILE A 187 -3.20 18.05 -3.55
CA ILE A 187 -3.82 18.63 -2.35
C ILE A 187 -3.54 20.13 -2.44
N ASP A 188 -4.53 20.91 -2.85
CA ASP A 188 -4.33 22.33 -3.20
C ASP A 188 -4.14 23.23 -1.99
N THR A 189 -4.76 22.88 -0.86
CA THR A 189 -4.70 23.66 0.38
C THR A 189 -4.45 22.72 1.55
N MET A 190 -3.20 22.59 1.95
CA MET A 190 -2.79 21.67 2.99
C MET A 190 -3.36 22.08 4.36
N THR A 191 -4.11 21.17 4.98
CA THR A 191 -4.60 21.29 6.35
C THR A 191 -4.00 20.21 7.27
N PRO A 192 -4.05 20.35 8.60
CA PRO A 192 -3.60 19.30 9.51
C PRO A 192 -4.30 17.95 9.30
N THR A 193 -5.57 17.96 8.87
CA THR A 193 -6.33 16.75 8.57
C THR A 193 -5.85 16.02 7.31
N ASP A 194 -5.06 16.67 6.46
CA ASP A 194 -4.44 16.08 5.28
C ASP A 194 -3.09 15.43 5.60
N ALA A 195 -2.39 15.86 6.67
CA ALA A 195 -1.13 15.24 7.08
C ALA A 195 -1.29 13.77 7.50
N GLY A 196 -0.36 12.90 7.14
CA GLY A 196 -0.38 11.48 7.46
C GLY A 196 0.37 10.59 6.46
N THR A 197 0.29 9.28 6.69
CA THR A 197 0.91 8.26 5.82
C THR A 197 0.03 7.94 4.62
N TYR A 198 0.60 8.10 3.43
CA TYR A 198 -0.01 7.77 2.16
C TYR A 198 0.64 6.53 1.54
N THR A 199 -0.18 5.75 0.84
CA THR A 199 0.22 4.56 0.07
C THR A 199 -0.49 4.57 -1.26
N CYS A 200 0.18 4.11 -2.31
CA CYS A 200 -0.40 4.02 -3.63
C CYS A 200 -0.58 2.58 -4.10
N TYR A 201 -1.64 2.35 -4.87
CA TYR A 201 -1.94 1.08 -5.52
C TYR A 201 -2.25 1.32 -7.00
N GLY A 202 -1.99 0.31 -7.82
CA GLY A 202 -2.44 0.22 -9.20
C GLY A 202 -3.51 -0.85 -9.38
N SER A 203 -4.45 -0.59 -10.29
CA SER A 203 -5.52 -1.52 -10.67
C SER A 203 -5.71 -1.54 -12.18
N LEU A 204 -6.06 -2.70 -12.71
CA LEU A 204 -6.47 -2.89 -14.10
C LEU A 204 -7.99 -2.90 -14.20
N SER A 205 -8.55 -2.33 -15.27
CA SER A 205 -10.00 -2.21 -15.49
C SER A 205 -10.67 -3.58 -15.63
N HIS A 206 -9.96 -4.58 -16.16
CA HIS A 206 -10.48 -5.95 -16.30
C HIS A 206 -10.56 -6.71 -14.96
N TYR A 207 -9.90 -6.21 -13.91
CA TYR A 207 -9.83 -6.79 -12.57
C TYR A 207 -9.94 -5.69 -11.48
N PRO A 208 -11.10 -5.00 -11.37
CA PRO A 208 -11.22 -3.79 -10.55
C PRO A 208 -11.07 -4.03 -9.03
N CYS A 209 -11.28 -5.28 -8.59
CA CYS A 209 -11.12 -5.68 -7.18
C CYS A 209 -9.76 -6.36 -6.92
N GLU A 210 -8.84 -6.37 -7.88
CA GLU A 210 -7.49 -6.92 -7.73
C GLU A 210 -6.48 -5.80 -7.93
N TRP A 211 -5.73 -5.49 -6.87
CA TRP A 211 -4.79 -4.38 -6.87
C TRP A 211 -3.35 -4.87 -6.74
N SER A 212 -2.43 -3.98 -7.09
CA SER A 212 -1.00 -4.16 -6.82
C SER A 212 -0.71 -4.37 -5.34
N ALA A 213 0.53 -4.78 -5.05
CA ALA A 213 1.11 -4.52 -3.75
C ALA A 213 1.12 -3.00 -3.46
N PRO A 214 1.02 -2.58 -2.19
CA PRO A 214 1.14 -1.17 -1.84
C PRO A 214 2.54 -0.65 -2.20
N SER A 215 2.61 0.61 -2.61
CA SER A 215 3.88 1.36 -2.63
C SER A 215 4.51 1.38 -1.23
N ASP A 216 5.77 1.80 -1.15
CA ASP A 216 6.33 2.18 0.14
C ASP A 216 5.51 3.34 0.74
N PRO A 217 5.35 3.38 2.06
CA PRO A 217 4.60 4.45 2.72
C PRO A 217 5.33 5.78 2.57
N LEU A 218 4.57 6.85 2.33
CA LEU A 218 5.07 8.21 2.26
C LEU A 218 4.35 9.07 3.29
N ASP A 219 5.10 9.58 4.27
CA ASP A 219 4.56 10.48 5.29
C ASP A 219 4.55 11.91 4.77
N ILE A 220 3.36 12.52 4.74
CA ILE A 220 3.19 13.94 4.48
C ILE A 220 2.99 14.65 5.80
N VAL A 221 3.82 15.65 6.05
CA VAL A 221 3.92 16.33 7.32
C VAL A 221 3.63 17.81 7.12
N ILE A 222 2.79 18.37 8.00
CA ILE A 222 2.56 19.80 8.03
C ILE A 222 3.56 20.46 9.00
N THR A 223 4.26 21.49 8.55
CA THR A 223 5.33 22.17 9.30
C THR A 223 4.96 23.64 9.56
N GLY A 224 5.35 24.19 10.70
CA GLY A 224 5.03 25.57 11.07
C GLY A 224 3.87 25.72 12.06
N GLN A 225 3.40 24.62 12.65
CA GLN A 225 2.28 24.62 13.61
C GLN A 225 2.69 25.14 15.00
N TYR A 226 3.97 25.06 15.34
CA TYR A 226 4.52 25.40 16.65
C TYR A 226 5.80 26.23 16.54
N GLN A 227 6.23 26.86 17.64
CA GLN A 227 7.46 27.66 17.67
C GLN A 227 8.70 26.84 17.32
N LYS A 228 9.61 27.43 16.53
CA LYS A 228 10.83 26.76 16.06
C LYS A 228 11.76 26.34 17.22
N PRO A 229 12.40 25.17 17.15
CA PRO A 229 13.52 24.82 18.01
C PRO A 229 14.81 25.52 17.53
N SER A 230 15.87 25.39 18.32
CA SER A 230 17.22 25.82 18.02
C SER A 230 18.10 24.61 17.74
N LEU A 231 18.79 24.61 16.60
CA LEU A 231 19.73 23.58 16.19
C LEU A 231 21.17 24.10 16.35
N SER A 232 22.04 23.28 16.92
CA SER A 232 23.44 23.62 17.20
C SER A 232 24.34 22.38 17.12
N THR A 233 25.65 22.59 17.14
CA THR A 233 26.66 21.53 17.27
C THR A 233 27.53 21.83 18.48
N GLN A 234 28.10 20.78 19.10
CA GLN A 234 29.05 20.97 20.21
C GLN A 234 30.43 21.45 19.75
N MET A 235 30.86 21.09 18.53
CA MET A 235 32.23 21.36 18.04
C MET A 235 32.32 22.52 17.03
N GLY A 236 31.21 23.21 16.76
CA GLY A 236 31.12 24.22 15.70
C GLY A 236 30.74 23.63 14.33
N PRO A 237 30.54 24.49 13.32
CA PRO A 237 30.05 24.10 11.99
C PRO A 237 31.12 23.48 11.07
N MET A 238 32.40 23.55 11.45
CA MET A 238 33.53 23.00 10.70
C MET A 238 34.18 21.89 11.52
N VAL A 239 34.23 20.69 10.97
CA VAL A 239 34.69 19.49 11.68
C VAL A 239 35.78 18.77 10.89
N GLY A 240 36.82 18.29 11.57
CA GLY A 240 37.85 17.45 10.98
C GLY A 240 37.34 16.03 10.69
N SER A 241 37.79 15.43 9.58
CA SER A 241 37.52 14.01 9.31
C SER A 241 38.03 13.14 10.46
N GLY A 242 37.20 12.22 10.95
CA GLY A 242 37.53 11.36 12.09
C GLY A 242 37.00 11.82 13.46
N GLU A 243 36.46 13.04 13.58
CA GLU A 243 35.87 13.52 14.84
C GLU A 243 34.41 13.08 15.00
N ASN A 244 33.93 12.83 16.22
CA ASN A 244 32.54 12.43 16.44
C ASN A 244 31.60 13.64 16.44
N VAL A 245 30.73 13.72 15.43
CA VAL A 245 29.77 14.83 15.32
C VAL A 245 28.48 14.50 16.05
N THR A 246 28.07 15.42 16.92
CA THR A 246 26.76 15.38 17.57
C THR A 246 26.03 16.70 17.34
N LEU A 247 24.83 16.61 16.78
CA LEU A 247 23.92 17.75 16.65
C LEU A 247 23.04 17.84 17.89
N SER A 248 22.77 19.04 18.36
CA SER A 248 21.89 19.30 19.50
C SER A 248 20.71 20.15 19.05
N CYS A 249 19.52 19.61 19.22
CA CYS A 249 18.28 20.35 18.99
C CYS A 249 17.58 20.62 20.31
N SER A 250 17.20 21.87 20.54
CA SER A 250 16.61 22.31 21.81
C SER A 250 15.42 23.23 21.61
N SER A 251 14.45 23.19 22.53
CA SER A 251 13.33 24.13 22.55
C SER A 251 12.83 24.40 23.96
N LYS A 252 12.16 25.54 24.12
CA LYS A 252 11.37 25.83 25.32
C LYS A 252 10.07 25.04 25.35
N THR A 253 9.51 24.76 24.17
CA THR A 253 8.34 23.91 24.03
C THR A 253 8.70 22.46 24.40
N PRO A 254 7.87 21.77 25.21
CA PRO A 254 8.12 20.40 25.65
C PRO A 254 7.72 19.38 24.57
N PHE A 255 8.38 19.41 23.41
CA PHE A 255 8.10 18.43 22.36
C PHE A 255 8.49 17.01 22.81
N ASP A 256 7.65 16.02 22.50
CA ASP A 256 7.90 14.61 22.82
C ASP A 256 8.96 13.99 21.87
N LYS A 257 9.00 14.50 20.64
CA LYS A 257 9.84 14.00 19.56
C LYS A 257 10.45 15.17 18.79
N TYR A 258 11.70 14.99 18.40
CA TYR A 258 12.42 15.89 17.51
C TYR A 258 12.77 15.16 16.22
N HIS A 259 12.76 15.91 15.12
CA HIS A 259 13.03 15.43 13.77
C HIS A 259 14.15 16.26 13.18
N LEU A 260 15.13 15.57 12.59
CA LEU A 260 16.26 16.21 11.92
C LEU A 260 16.13 15.93 10.43
N SER A 261 16.09 16.99 9.61
CA SER A 261 16.14 16.87 8.15
C SER A 261 17.46 17.40 7.62
N ARG A 262 17.90 16.83 6.50
CA ARG A 262 19.04 17.29 5.73
C ARG A 262 18.58 17.64 4.32
N GLU A 263 19.06 18.75 3.78
CA GLU A 263 18.78 19.11 2.39
C GLU A 263 19.27 18.03 1.42
N GLY A 264 18.43 17.63 0.46
CA GLY A 264 18.72 16.56 -0.49
C GLY A 264 18.43 15.13 -0.01
N GLU A 265 18.16 14.91 1.28
CA GLU A 265 17.78 13.60 1.82
C GLU A 265 16.77 13.72 2.97
N ALA A 266 15.57 13.16 2.77
CA ALA A 266 14.67 12.87 3.88
C ALA A 266 15.21 11.64 4.64
N ARG A 267 16.14 11.86 5.58
CA ARG A 267 16.49 10.83 6.58
C ARG A 267 15.65 11.03 7.82
N ASP A 268 14.74 10.10 8.05
CA ASP A 268 13.89 10.11 9.23
C ASP A 268 14.65 9.54 10.45
N HIS A 269 15.44 10.39 11.10
CA HIS A 269 16.00 10.08 12.42
C HIS A 269 15.07 10.63 13.52
N TRP A 270 14.28 9.73 14.11
CA TRP A 270 13.34 10.03 15.18
C TRP A 270 14.01 9.89 16.54
N LEU A 271 14.04 10.95 17.34
CA LEU A 271 14.60 10.88 18.68
C LEU A 271 13.69 11.56 19.71
N SER A 272 13.58 10.94 20.88
CA SER A 272 12.87 11.50 22.03
C SER A 272 13.78 12.45 22.80
N GLY A 273 13.30 13.67 23.02
CA GLY A 273 14.01 14.66 23.83
C GLY A 273 13.87 14.39 25.32
N TRP A 274 14.78 14.98 26.10
CA TRP A 274 14.77 14.95 27.56
C TRP A 274 14.80 16.38 28.12
N GLN A 275 14.37 16.54 29.37
CA GLN A 275 14.33 17.83 30.04
C GLN A 275 15.68 18.15 30.71
N SER A 276 16.31 19.24 30.29
CA SER A 276 17.53 19.77 30.92
C SER A 276 17.21 20.56 32.19
N HIS A 277 18.20 20.68 33.07
CA HIS A 277 18.13 21.41 34.34
C HIS A 277 17.73 22.90 34.18
N ASN A 278 17.93 23.47 32.99
CA ASN A 278 17.60 24.87 32.69
C ASN A 278 16.16 25.08 32.20
N GLY A 279 15.29 24.07 32.30
CA GLY A 279 13.91 24.15 31.82
C GLY A 279 13.77 24.12 30.29
N THR A 280 14.84 23.75 29.57
CA THR A 280 14.84 23.52 28.13
C THR A 280 14.76 22.04 27.83
N PHE A 281 14.01 21.68 26.80
CA PHE A 281 13.94 20.31 26.29
C PHE A 281 14.96 20.20 25.17
N GLN A 282 15.77 19.14 25.17
CA GLN A 282 16.79 18.95 24.15
C GLN A 282 17.00 17.49 23.79
N VAL A 283 17.54 17.27 22.60
CA VAL A 283 17.97 15.96 22.12
C VAL A 283 19.34 16.07 21.46
N HIS A 284 20.16 15.05 21.66
CA HIS A 284 21.46 14.91 21.02
C HIS A 284 21.38 13.83 19.95
N VAL A 285 21.77 14.18 18.73
CA VAL A 285 21.74 13.32 17.55
C VAL A 285 23.19 13.02 17.15
N PRO A 286 23.75 11.87 17.57
CA PRO A 286 25.09 11.49 17.14
C PRO A 286 25.06 11.10 15.66
N LEU A 287 25.78 11.83 14.82
CA LEU A 287 26.03 11.44 13.42
C LEU A 287 27.17 10.41 13.31
N GLY A 288 27.92 10.21 14.39
CA GLY A 288 29.09 9.34 14.44
C GLY A 288 30.34 10.03 13.89
N THR A 289 31.30 9.23 13.44
CA THR A 289 32.59 9.71 12.95
C THR A 289 32.42 10.52 11.66
N ALA A 290 32.92 11.76 11.66
CA ALA A 290 32.79 12.70 10.56
C ALA A 290 33.38 12.11 9.27
N ASN A 291 32.54 12.04 8.23
CA ASN A 291 32.93 11.70 6.87
C ASN A 291 32.37 12.76 5.91
N PRO A 292 32.86 12.86 4.66
CA PRO A 292 32.35 13.82 3.69
C PRO A 292 30.84 13.71 3.44
N PHE A 293 30.25 12.52 3.58
CA PHE A 293 28.80 12.31 3.44
C PHE A 293 27.98 12.90 4.59
N HIS A 294 28.58 13.30 5.70
CA HIS A 294 27.92 14.02 6.78
C HIS A 294 27.83 15.54 6.51
N GLY A 295 28.55 16.05 5.51
CA GLY A 295 28.42 17.45 5.11
C GLY A 295 27.02 17.78 4.58
N GLY A 296 26.54 18.99 4.83
CA GLY A 296 25.26 19.46 4.30
C GLY A 296 24.53 20.46 5.18
N THR A 297 23.32 20.82 4.73
CA THR A 297 22.43 21.77 5.39
C THR A 297 21.41 21.03 6.25
N TYR A 298 21.38 21.29 7.55
CA TYR A 298 20.49 20.63 8.51
C TYR A 298 19.41 21.57 9.07
N ARG A 299 18.23 21.01 9.35
CA ARG A 299 17.14 21.65 10.10
C ARG A 299 16.58 20.70 11.15
N CYS A 300 16.10 21.27 12.25
CA CYS A 300 15.38 20.54 13.28
C CYS A 300 13.93 21.00 13.43
N TYR A 301 13.07 20.06 13.81
CA TYR A 301 11.65 20.25 14.08
C TYR A 301 11.27 19.53 15.38
N GLY A 302 10.17 19.95 16.00
CA GLY A 302 9.57 19.28 17.15
C GLY A 302 8.11 18.89 16.89
N SER A 303 7.65 17.83 17.55
CA SER A 303 6.25 17.34 17.46
C SER A 303 5.80 16.67 18.76
N PHE A 304 4.50 16.46 18.88
CA PHE A 304 3.87 15.75 19.99
C PHE A 304 3.47 14.32 19.59
N LYS A 305 3.43 13.39 20.55
CA LYS A 305 2.99 12.00 20.29
C LYS A 305 1.55 11.91 19.79
N GLY A 306 0.69 12.84 20.22
CA GLY A 306 -0.72 12.90 19.80
C GLY A 306 -0.92 13.41 18.37
N SER A 307 0.05 14.16 17.83
CA SER A 307 0.00 14.77 16.51
C SER A 307 1.33 14.57 15.76
N PRO A 308 1.69 13.32 15.42
CA PRO A 308 3.03 12.98 14.90
C PRO A 308 3.34 13.57 13.51
N TYR A 309 2.33 13.99 12.75
CA TYR A 309 2.48 14.62 11.44
C TYR A 309 2.33 16.14 11.46
N GLU A 310 2.19 16.74 12.65
CA GLU A 310 2.15 18.20 12.85
C GLU A 310 3.42 18.65 13.56
N TRP A 311 4.26 19.37 12.83
CA TRP A 311 5.59 19.75 13.29
C TRP A 311 5.70 21.26 13.50
N SER A 312 6.65 21.65 14.34
CA SER A 312 7.04 23.04 14.54
C SER A 312 7.52 23.71 13.26
N SER A 313 7.67 25.03 13.30
CA SER A 313 8.51 25.75 12.35
C SER A 313 9.93 25.16 12.34
N PRO A 314 10.62 25.18 11.20
CA PRO A 314 12.00 24.73 11.12
C PRO A 314 12.91 25.58 12.00
N SER A 315 13.93 24.96 12.58
CA SER A 315 15.07 25.70 13.15
C SER A 315 15.76 26.55 12.09
N ASP A 316 16.61 27.47 12.54
CA ASP A 316 17.56 28.12 11.65
C ASP A 316 18.50 27.08 11.03
N LEU A 317 19.03 27.44 9.86
CA LEU A 317 19.90 26.58 9.07
C LEU A 317 21.22 26.33 9.80
N LEU A 318 21.64 25.06 9.80
CA LEU A 318 22.97 24.69 10.25
C LEU A 318 23.73 24.01 9.11
N ASN A 319 24.76 24.69 8.60
CA ASN A 319 25.65 24.13 7.58
C ASN A 319 26.81 23.43 8.26
N LEU A 320 26.94 22.12 8.04
CA LEU A 320 28.03 21.31 8.52
C LEU A 320 29.01 21.06 7.37
N SER A 321 30.26 21.47 7.52
CA SER A 321 31.35 21.14 6.60
C SER A 321 32.33 20.18 7.27
N VAL A 322 32.64 19.08 6.59
CA VAL A 322 33.65 18.11 7.04
C VAL A 322 34.89 18.29 6.19
N THR A 323 35.96 18.79 6.81
CA THR A 323 37.27 18.96 6.17
C THR A 323 38.15 17.76 6.44
N GLY A 324 38.62 17.11 5.37
CA GLY A 324 39.56 16.00 5.46
C GLY A 324 40.78 16.24 4.59
N ASN A 325 41.96 16.37 5.21
CA ASN A 325 43.21 15.99 4.55
C ASN A 325 43.30 14.47 4.66
N GLN A 326 42.93 13.73 3.60
CA GLN A 326 43.30 12.33 3.45
C GLN A 326 43.94 12.11 2.09
N PRO A 327 44.94 11.20 2.00
CA PRO A 327 45.73 11.00 0.79
C PRO A 327 44.82 10.56 -0.35
N MET A 328 45.11 11.03 -1.56
CA MET A 328 44.39 10.77 -2.82
C MET A 328 44.04 9.31 -3.13
N GLY A 329 44.49 8.32 -2.35
CA GLY A 329 44.19 6.90 -2.53
C GLY A 329 42.75 6.48 -2.19
N ALA A 330 42.06 7.16 -1.27
CA ALA A 330 40.68 6.77 -0.88
C ALA A 330 39.59 7.36 -1.80
N PHE A 331 39.85 8.52 -2.40
CA PHE A 331 38.95 9.15 -3.38
C PHE A 331 38.77 8.29 -4.64
N VAL A 332 39.83 7.60 -5.06
CA VAL A 332 39.81 6.71 -6.23
C VAL A 332 38.96 5.45 -5.97
N ILE A 333 38.94 4.94 -4.73
CA ILE A 333 38.13 3.75 -4.39
C ILE A 333 36.63 4.11 -4.37
N CYS A 334 36.24 5.28 -3.87
CA CYS A 334 34.84 5.73 -3.92
C CYS A 334 34.34 6.03 -5.35
N LEU A 335 35.15 6.70 -6.17
CA LEU A 335 34.80 6.96 -7.57
C LEU A 335 34.73 5.67 -8.40
N LEU A 336 35.57 4.66 -8.10
CA LEU A 336 35.50 3.35 -8.74
C LEU A 336 34.31 2.51 -8.27
N THR A 337 33.75 2.77 -7.08
CA THR A 337 32.49 2.15 -6.64
C THR A 337 31.23 2.86 -7.17
N GLU A 338 31.32 4.13 -7.56
CA GLU A 338 30.22 4.88 -8.21
C GLU A 338 30.19 4.76 -9.74
N ALA A 339 31.18 4.10 -10.35
CA ALA A 339 31.10 3.59 -11.71
C ALA A 339 30.67 2.10 -11.73
N GLY A 340 29.76 1.71 -10.85
CA GLY A 340 28.95 0.50 -11.01
C GLY A 340 27.82 0.79 -12.02
N PRO A 341 27.52 -0.11 -12.97
CA PRO A 341 26.41 0.10 -13.89
C PRO A 341 25.08 0.24 -13.12
N PRO A 342 24.09 0.98 -13.66
CA PRO A 342 22.84 1.25 -12.98
C PRO A 342 22.09 -0.05 -12.64
N GLN A 343 21.81 -0.26 -11.35
CA GLN A 343 20.93 -1.32 -10.85
C GLN A 343 19.47 -0.95 -11.16
N GLY A 344 19.11 -1.20 -12.42
CA GLY A 344 17.76 -1.25 -12.96
C GLY A 344 17.68 -2.39 -13.98
N GLN A 345 18.09 -3.60 -13.57
CA GLN A 345 17.80 -4.84 -14.27
C GLN A 345 18.07 -6.01 -13.31
N TYR A 346 17.02 -6.50 -12.64
CA TYR A 346 17.01 -7.88 -12.18
C TYR A 346 16.82 -8.79 -13.42
N HIS A 347 17.88 -8.94 -14.20
CA HIS A 347 18.05 -10.15 -14.99
C HIS A 347 18.61 -11.22 -14.07
N LYS A 348 17.73 -12.15 -13.70
CA LYS A 348 18.02 -13.44 -13.06
C LYS A 348 19.30 -14.08 -13.62
N PRO A 349 20.44 -14.11 -12.91
CA PRO A 349 21.61 -14.86 -13.34
C PRO A 349 21.60 -16.21 -12.61
N ASP A 350 20.64 -17.08 -12.97
CA ASP A 350 20.63 -18.48 -12.48
C ASP A 350 20.02 -19.46 -13.49
N ILE A 351 19.99 -19.10 -14.78
CA ILE A 351 19.50 -20.00 -15.85
C ILE A 351 20.54 -20.21 -16.97
N LEU A 352 21.59 -19.39 -17.07
CA LEU A 352 22.57 -19.52 -18.14
C LEU A 352 23.73 -20.49 -17.83
N ILE A 353 24.02 -20.75 -16.55
CA ILE A 353 25.03 -21.75 -16.14
C ILE A 353 24.46 -23.18 -16.23
N GLY A 354 23.14 -23.33 -16.06
CA GLY A 354 22.44 -24.61 -16.27
C GLY A 354 22.28 -25.00 -17.74
N LEU A 355 22.04 -24.04 -18.64
CA LEU A 355 21.88 -24.32 -20.07
C LEU A 355 23.20 -24.74 -20.74
N SER A 356 24.34 -24.17 -20.31
CA SER A 356 25.67 -24.61 -20.77
C SER A 356 25.96 -26.07 -20.36
N GLY A 357 25.66 -26.44 -19.11
CA GLY A 357 25.84 -27.81 -18.62
C GLY A 357 24.91 -28.82 -19.30
N VAL A 358 23.65 -28.46 -19.56
CA VAL A 358 22.69 -29.33 -20.25
C VAL A 358 23.10 -29.55 -21.71
N ILE A 359 23.54 -28.50 -22.42
CA ILE A 359 24.02 -28.63 -23.81
C ILE A 359 25.27 -29.51 -23.90
N ILE A 360 26.22 -29.33 -22.97
CA ILE A 360 27.42 -30.18 -22.89
C ILE A 360 27.03 -31.64 -22.57
N SER A 361 26.08 -31.86 -21.65
CA SER A 361 25.61 -33.21 -21.31
C SER A 361 24.90 -33.90 -22.48
N ILE A 362 24.09 -33.17 -23.25
CA ILE A 362 23.42 -33.68 -24.46
C ILE A 362 24.44 -33.98 -25.55
N GLY A 363 25.45 -33.12 -25.73
CA GLY A 363 26.55 -33.36 -26.68
C GLY A 363 27.36 -34.61 -26.35
N ILE A 364 27.68 -34.85 -25.08
CA ILE A 364 28.37 -36.06 -24.62
C ILE A 364 27.47 -37.29 -24.80
N PHE A 365 26.18 -37.20 -24.50
CA PHE A 365 25.26 -38.32 -24.65
C PHE A 365 25.09 -38.72 -26.13
N LEU A 366 24.99 -37.74 -27.03
CA LEU A 366 24.92 -37.98 -28.47
C LEU A 366 26.21 -38.57 -29.03
N SER A 367 27.39 -38.13 -28.56
CA SER A 367 28.66 -38.72 -29.01
C SER A 367 28.83 -40.17 -28.54
N VAL A 368 28.38 -40.49 -27.32
CA VAL A 368 28.35 -41.88 -26.83
C VAL A 368 27.36 -42.73 -27.62
N LEU A 369 26.18 -42.22 -27.97
CA LEU A 369 25.22 -42.93 -28.81
C LEU A 369 25.76 -43.18 -30.22
N ILE A 370 26.41 -42.18 -30.83
CA ILE A 370 27.05 -42.33 -32.15
C ILE A 370 28.19 -43.36 -32.06
N GLY A 371 29.03 -43.30 -31.03
CA GLY A 371 30.09 -44.28 -30.78
C GLY A 371 29.54 -45.70 -30.58
N TYR A 372 28.45 -45.84 -29.83
CA TYR A 372 27.76 -47.12 -29.62
C TYR A 372 27.14 -47.64 -30.92
N TRP A 373 26.55 -46.77 -31.74
CA TRP A 373 25.96 -47.15 -33.02
C TRP A 373 27.03 -47.57 -34.04
N CYS A 374 28.17 -46.87 -34.08
CA CYS A 374 29.35 -47.25 -34.85
C CYS A 374 29.94 -48.59 -34.36
N SER A 375 29.98 -48.82 -33.04
CA SER A 375 30.42 -50.10 -32.47
C SER A 375 29.48 -51.26 -32.83
N ILE A 376 28.16 -51.04 -32.81
CA ILE A 376 27.17 -52.03 -33.30
C ILE A 376 27.35 -52.29 -34.79
N LYS A 377 27.61 -51.25 -35.60
CA LYS A 377 27.84 -51.40 -37.04
C LYS A 377 29.13 -52.18 -37.32
N ASN A 378 30.20 -51.94 -36.56
CA ASN A 378 31.45 -52.71 -36.65
C ASN A 378 31.32 -54.14 -36.11
N ARG A 379 30.44 -54.40 -35.13
CA ARG A 379 30.10 -55.78 -34.75
C ARG A 379 29.33 -56.47 -35.87
N LYS A 380 28.38 -55.80 -36.53
CA LYS A 380 27.66 -56.35 -37.69
C LYS A 380 28.56 -56.59 -38.91
N SER A 381 29.63 -55.81 -39.11
CA SER A 381 30.61 -56.10 -40.16
C SER A 381 31.54 -57.27 -39.78
N LYS A 382 31.95 -57.37 -38.50
CA LYS A 382 32.75 -58.51 -38.02
C LYS A 382 31.98 -59.84 -37.94
N THR A 383 30.65 -59.82 -37.80
CA THR A 383 29.82 -61.05 -37.91
C THR A 383 29.48 -61.39 -39.37
N GLY A 384 29.85 -60.54 -40.33
CA GLY A 384 29.69 -60.79 -41.77
C GLY A 384 30.94 -61.35 -42.45
N GLU A 385 32.07 -61.45 -41.74
CA GLU A 385 33.38 -61.86 -42.26
C GLU A 385 33.91 -63.14 -41.57
N ASP A 386 33.01 -63.94 -40.99
CA ASP A 386 33.24 -65.33 -40.52
C ASP A 386 32.36 -66.34 -41.29
N ASN A 387 31.70 -65.93 -42.38
CA ASN A 387 30.89 -66.80 -43.25
C ASN A 387 31.30 -66.69 -44.73
N ILE A 388 32.60 -66.81 -44.99
CA ILE A 388 33.11 -67.21 -46.32
C ILE A 388 34.08 -68.37 -46.08
N THR A 389 33.55 -69.58 -46.16
CA THR A 389 34.28 -70.78 -46.59
C THR A 389 33.44 -71.44 -47.66
#